data_AF-A0A3Q2DJQ1-F1
#
_entry.id   AF-A0A3Q2DJQ1-F1
#
_cell.length_a   1.000
_cell.length_b   1.000
_cell.length_c   1.000
_cell.angle_alpha   90.00
_cell.angle_beta   90.00
_cell.angle_gamma   90.00
#
_symmetry.space_group_name_H-M   'P 1'
#
loop_
_entity.id
_entity.type
_entity.pdbx_description
1 polymer ?
#
loop_
_entity_poly.entity_id
_entity_poly.type
_entity_poly.pdbx_seq_one_letter_code
_entity_poly.pdbx_strand_id
1 'polypeptide(L)'
;MNGESGAGVVTAPPPTTAPHKERYFDRVDESSPEYQRERNMAPDLRQDFNMMEQKKRVSMILQSPAFCEELETMIQDQLKKGKTPTSLLALQQIADFMTTSMPSMYPAAPQGGMAALNMSLGMVTPVNDLRGSDSISYDKGEKLLRCKLAAFYRLADLFGWSELIYNHLTVRVNSDQERFLIVPFGLLYSEVTASSLVKIDLQGEIVDRGSTNLGVNQAGFTLHSAIYAARPDIKCIVHIHTAAGAAVSAMKCGLLPISPEALSLGEVSYHDYHGILVDDEERVLIQKNLGAKSKVLILRNHGLVSVGETVEEAFYYIHNLVTACEIQVRTLASAGGPDNLVMLDPSKYKSRPCVPEPAGDGSSAHPKWQIGEQEFEALMRMLDNLVSPQ
;
A
#
# COMPACT_ATOMS: atom_id res chain seq x y z
N MET A 1 48.45 62.12 -29.31
CA MET A 1 48.64 61.92 -30.76
C MET A 1 48.12 60.53 -31.07
N ASN A 2 46.82 60.45 -31.39
CA ASN A 2 46.26 60.39 -32.76
C ASN A 2 46.18 58.93 -33.21
N GLY A 3 45.09 58.39 -33.76
CA GLY A 3 43.80 58.93 -34.20
C GLY A 3 42.86 57.73 -34.43
N GLU A 4 41.54 57.91 -34.33
CA GLU A 4 40.61 58.07 -35.49
C GLU A 4 40.34 56.75 -36.22
N SER A 5 39.13 56.35 -36.63
CA SER A 5 37.83 57.04 -36.79
C SER A 5 36.80 56.05 -37.37
N GLY A 6 35.50 56.35 -37.24
CA GLY A 6 34.43 55.81 -38.09
C GLY A 6 33.14 55.52 -37.31
N ALA A 7 32.27 56.51 -37.10
CA ALA A 7 31.00 56.78 -37.83
C ALA A 7 29.89 55.78 -37.49
N GLY A 8 28.67 56.11 -37.04
CA GLY A 8 27.89 57.34 -36.93
C GLY A 8 26.42 56.95 -37.22
N VAL A 9 25.46 57.26 -36.32
CA VAL A 9 24.03 57.22 -36.64
C VAL A 9 23.33 58.41 -35.97
N VAL A 10 22.64 59.18 -36.81
CA VAL A 10 21.87 60.39 -36.48
C VAL A 10 20.52 60.00 -35.88
N THR A 11 20.17 60.56 -34.73
CA THR A 11 18.90 60.37 -34.03
C THR A 11 17.82 61.32 -34.56
N ALA A 12 16.65 60.81 -34.94
CA ALA A 12 15.43 61.61 -35.07
C ALA A 12 14.71 61.70 -33.70
N PRO A 13 14.13 62.86 -33.33
CA PRO A 13 13.38 62.99 -32.07
C PRO A 13 12.03 62.25 -32.13
N PRO A 14 11.49 61.77 -31.00
CA PRO A 14 10.28 60.96 -30.98
C PRO A 14 9.03 61.79 -31.34
N PRO A 15 8.05 61.20 -32.05
CA PRO A 15 6.80 61.88 -32.39
C PRO A 15 5.97 62.20 -31.14
N THR A 16 5.55 63.46 -31.05
CA THR A 16 4.66 64.02 -30.04
C THR A 16 3.20 63.74 -30.35
N THR A 17 2.75 62.51 -30.13
CA THR A 17 1.35 62.16 -29.89
C THR A 17 1.33 60.85 -29.11
N ALA A 18 0.78 60.86 -27.90
CA ALA A 18 0.60 59.63 -27.13
C ALA A 18 -0.50 58.79 -27.80
N PRO A 19 -0.22 57.58 -28.32
CA PRO A 19 -1.30 56.64 -28.56
C PRO A 19 -1.83 56.22 -27.19
N HIS A 20 -3.15 56.32 -27.02
CA HIS A 20 -3.86 56.00 -25.78
C HIS A 20 -3.24 54.80 -25.06
N LYS A 21 -2.69 55.04 -23.86
CA LYS A 21 -2.46 53.95 -22.90
C LYS A 21 -3.83 53.42 -22.52
N GLU A 22 -4.27 52.34 -23.17
CA GLU A 22 -5.32 51.48 -22.60
C GLU A 22 -4.91 51.19 -21.15
N ARG A 23 -5.79 51.53 -20.21
CA ARG A 23 -5.50 51.31 -18.80
C ARG A 23 -5.48 49.80 -18.59
N TYR A 24 -4.65 49.34 -17.66
CA TYR A 24 -4.46 47.91 -17.34
C TYR A 24 -5.78 47.14 -17.10
N PHE A 25 -6.86 47.85 -16.75
CA PHE A 25 -8.19 47.32 -16.50
C PHE A 25 -9.06 47.11 -17.74
N ASP A 26 -8.67 47.60 -18.93
CA ASP A 26 -9.47 47.50 -20.16
C ASP A 26 -9.23 46.20 -20.96
N ARG A 27 -8.43 45.26 -20.44
CA ARG A 27 -8.07 43.99 -21.13
C ARG A 27 -8.83 42.76 -20.66
N VAL A 28 -9.70 42.90 -19.66
CA VAL A 28 -10.36 41.76 -19.04
C VAL A 28 -11.85 41.90 -19.28
N ASP A 29 -12.36 41.08 -20.20
CA ASP A 29 -13.79 40.93 -20.40
C ASP A 29 -14.37 40.17 -19.20
N GLU A 30 -14.96 40.89 -18.24
CA GLU A 30 -15.55 40.28 -17.04
C GLU A 30 -16.73 39.34 -17.36
N SER A 31 -17.26 39.39 -18.58
CA SER A 31 -18.30 38.49 -19.07
C SER A 31 -17.76 37.20 -19.70
N SER A 32 -16.43 37.08 -19.87
CA SER A 32 -15.80 35.87 -20.38
C SER A 32 -16.06 34.67 -19.44
N PRO A 33 -16.55 33.54 -19.98
CA PRO A 33 -16.78 32.32 -19.20
C PRO A 33 -15.49 31.70 -18.66
N GLU A 34 -14.32 32.05 -19.20
CA GLU A 34 -12.99 31.68 -18.70
C GLU A 34 -12.60 32.52 -17.49
N TYR A 35 -12.77 33.85 -17.57
CA TYR A 35 -12.47 34.75 -16.46
C TYR A 35 -13.36 34.49 -15.23
N GLN A 36 -14.65 34.22 -15.45
CA GLN A 36 -15.58 33.87 -14.37
C GLN A 36 -15.25 32.50 -13.74
N ARG A 37 -14.76 31.54 -14.53
CA ARG A 37 -14.28 30.24 -14.00
C ARG A 37 -13.05 30.42 -13.13
N GLU A 38 -12.12 31.24 -13.59
CA GLU A 38 -10.86 31.47 -12.88
C GLU A 38 -11.06 32.30 -11.60
N ARG A 39 -12.01 33.23 -11.58
CA ARG A 39 -12.40 33.99 -10.39
C ARG A 39 -13.11 33.13 -9.34
N ASN A 40 -13.92 32.17 -9.78
CA ASN A 40 -14.73 31.32 -8.90
C ASN A 40 -14.00 30.02 -8.48
N MET A 41 -12.76 29.79 -8.94
CA MET A 41 -11.95 28.64 -8.53
C MET A 41 -11.28 28.89 -7.17
N ALA A 42 -11.35 27.90 -6.28
CA ALA A 42 -10.62 27.91 -5.02
C ALA A 42 -9.09 27.97 -5.28
N PRO A 43 -8.32 28.65 -4.41
CA PRO A 43 -6.89 28.89 -4.62
C PRO A 43 -6.06 27.61 -4.83
N ASP A 44 -6.41 26.51 -4.15
CA ASP A 44 -5.73 25.22 -4.27
C ASP A 44 -5.90 24.61 -5.68
N LEU A 45 -7.09 24.71 -6.27
CA LEU A 45 -7.37 24.24 -7.63
C LEU A 45 -6.63 25.04 -8.71
N ARG A 46 -6.40 26.34 -8.47
CA ARG A 46 -5.67 27.21 -9.40
C ARG A 46 -4.18 26.91 -9.39
N GLN A 47 -3.62 26.58 -8.23
CA GLN A 47 -2.23 26.14 -8.10
C GLN A 47 -2.00 24.80 -8.83
N ASP A 48 -2.92 23.86 -8.67
CA ASP A 48 -2.86 22.56 -9.35
C ASP A 48 -2.91 22.70 -10.87
N PHE A 49 -3.77 23.59 -11.41
CA PHE A 49 -3.88 23.82 -12.84
C PHE A 49 -2.58 24.42 -13.44
N ASN A 50 -1.96 25.37 -12.73
CA ASN A 50 -0.68 25.94 -13.11
C ASN A 50 0.46 24.92 -13.08
N MET A 51 0.51 24.06 -12.05
CA MET A 51 1.45 22.95 -11.99
C MET A 51 1.23 21.95 -13.13
N MET A 52 -0.03 21.70 -13.50
CA MET A 52 -0.38 20.80 -14.60
C MET A 52 0.05 21.37 -15.96
N GLU A 53 -0.14 22.67 -16.20
CA GLU A 53 0.36 23.33 -17.40
C GLU A 53 1.89 23.39 -17.47
N GLN A 54 2.57 23.61 -16.35
CA GLN A 54 4.04 23.53 -16.28
C GLN A 54 4.52 22.12 -16.60
N LYS A 55 3.91 21.08 -15.99
CA LYS A 55 4.22 19.68 -16.31
C LYS A 55 3.97 19.36 -17.78
N LYS A 56 2.90 19.88 -18.38
CA LYS A 56 2.60 19.72 -19.81
C LYS A 56 3.67 20.38 -20.69
N ARG A 57 4.10 21.60 -20.37
CA ARG A 57 5.19 22.29 -21.09
C ARG A 57 6.52 21.55 -20.97
N VAL A 58 6.88 21.08 -19.78
CA VAL A 58 8.10 20.29 -19.56
C VAL A 58 8.04 18.99 -20.35
N SER A 59 6.92 18.28 -20.33
CA SER A 59 6.71 17.06 -21.13
C SER A 59 6.86 17.30 -22.62
N MET A 60 6.35 18.42 -23.16
CA MET A 60 6.48 18.74 -24.59
C MET A 60 7.92 19.08 -24.98
N ILE A 61 8.69 19.73 -24.11
CA ILE A 61 10.11 20.00 -24.34
C ILE A 61 10.91 18.70 -24.32
N LEU A 62 10.62 17.81 -23.36
CA LEU A 62 11.27 16.50 -23.25
C LEU A 62 10.92 15.54 -24.40
N GLN A 63 9.84 15.81 -25.14
CA GLN A 63 9.45 15.03 -26.33
C GLN A 63 9.95 15.66 -27.64
N SER A 64 10.66 16.80 -27.59
CA SER A 64 11.19 17.47 -28.78
C SER A 64 12.41 16.72 -29.33
N PRO A 65 12.36 16.19 -30.57
CA PRO A 65 13.48 15.45 -31.15
C PRO A 65 14.76 16.29 -31.25
N ALA A 66 14.64 17.58 -31.54
CA ALA A 66 15.77 18.50 -31.62
C ALA A 66 16.48 18.71 -30.27
N PHE A 67 15.73 18.69 -29.17
CA PHE A 67 16.30 18.82 -27.83
C PHE A 67 17.02 17.54 -27.42
N CYS A 68 16.47 16.36 -27.75
CA CYS A 68 17.14 15.08 -27.54
C CYS A 68 18.50 15.00 -28.25
N GLU A 69 18.55 15.40 -29.53
CA GLU A 69 19.78 15.37 -30.32
C GLU A 69 20.85 16.33 -29.78
N GLU A 70 20.46 17.54 -29.35
CA GLU A 70 21.40 18.48 -28.70
C GLU A 70 21.93 17.92 -27.38
N LEU A 71 21.06 17.30 -26.57
CA LEU A 71 21.43 16.72 -25.28
C LEU A 71 22.43 15.56 -25.45
N GLU A 72 22.17 14.65 -26.39
CA GLU A 72 23.08 13.53 -26.71
C GLU A 72 24.43 14.03 -27.22
N THR A 73 24.42 15.04 -28.10
CA THR A 73 25.65 15.65 -28.63
C THR A 73 26.48 16.27 -27.50
N MET A 74 25.84 16.95 -26.54
CA MET A 74 26.50 17.55 -25.40
C MET A 74 27.08 16.50 -24.43
N ILE A 75 26.37 15.40 -24.21
CA ILE A 75 26.86 14.27 -23.40
C ILE A 75 28.09 13.63 -24.05
N GLN A 76 28.07 13.39 -25.37
CA GLN A 76 29.20 12.82 -26.10
C GLN A 76 30.44 13.73 -26.10
N ASP A 77 30.25 15.05 -26.19
CA ASP A 77 31.36 16.01 -26.17
C ASP A 77 31.99 16.12 -24.77
N GLN A 78 31.20 15.98 -23.70
CA GLN A 78 31.69 15.91 -22.33
C GLN A 78 32.42 14.59 -22.02
N LEU A 79 31.95 13.47 -22.55
CA LEU A 79 32.61 12.16 -22.44
C LEU A 79 34.01 12.16 -23.06
N LYS A 80 34.19 12.81 -24.21
CA LYS A 80 35.50 12.94 -24.88
C LYS A 80 36.49 13.82 -24.12
N LYS A 81 36.02 14.75 -23.27
CA LYS A 81 36.86 15.68 -22.51
C LYS A 81 37.38 15.11 -21.19
N GLY A 82 37.05 13.86 -20.85
CA GLY A 82 37.74 13.05 -19.82
C GLY A 82 37.61 13.54 -18.37
N LYS A 83 36.80 14.56 -18.10
CA LYS A 83 36.44 14.97 -16.74
C LYS A 83 35.01 14.52 -16.48
N THR A 84 34.81 13.73 -15.42
CA THR A 84 33.50 13.28 -14.96
C THR A 84 33.01 14.12 -13.77
N PRO A 85 32.38 15.28 -14.00
CA PRO A 85 31.59 15.93 -12.96
C PRO A 85 30.22 15.27 -12.84
N THR A 86 29.61 15.38 -11.65
CA THR A 86 28.24 14.96 -11.31
C THR A 86 27.18 15.44 -12.31
N SER A 87 27.46 16.51 -13.04
CA SER A 87 26.59 17.03 -14.11
C SER A 87 26.46 16.09 -15.32
N LEU A 88 27.45 15.23 -15.58
CA LEU A 88 27.41 14.26 -16.69
C LEU A 88 26.44 13.10 -16.36
N LEU A 89 26.45 12.62 -15.10
CA LEU A 89 25.50 11.62 -14.61
C LEU A 89 24.06 12.14 -14.61
N ALA A 90 23.85 13.41 -14.22
CA ALA A 90 22.53 14.03 -14.26
C ALA A 90 22.00 14.16 -15.69
N LEU A 91 22.85 14.51 -16.66
CA LEU A 91 22.47 14.56 -18.07
C LEU A 91 22.16 13.16 -18.64
N GLN A 92 22.92 12.15 -18.24
CA GLN A 92 22.73 10.76 -18.67
C GLN A 92 21.41 10.18 -18.13
N GLN A 93 21.07 10.48 -16.87
CA GLN A 93 19.76 10.13 -16.29
C GLN A 93 18.58 10.80 -17.02
N ILE A 94 18.74 12.04 -17.46
CA ILE A 94 17.72 12.74 -18.24
C ILE A 94 17.56 12.09 -19.63
N ALA A 95 18.66 11.72 -20.30
CA ALA A 95 18.62 11.03 -21.59
C ALA A 95 17.98 9.63 -21.50
N ASP A 96 18.28 8.87 -20.43
CA ASP A 96 17.70 7.53 -20.18
C ASP A 96 16.19 7.61 -19.89
N PHE A 97 15.74 8.68 -19.23
CA PHE A 97 14.32 8.95 -19.00
C PHE A 97 13.57 9.29 -20.31
N MET A 98 14.24 9.89 -21.29
CA MET A 98 13.64 10.31 -22.56
C MET A 98 13.51 9.18 -23.58
N THR A 99 14.47 8.24 -23.62
CA THR A 99 14.47 7.11 -24.57
C THR A 99 13.41 6.05 -24.26
N THR A 100 12.90 5.99 -23.03
CA THR A 100 11.87 5.03 -22.59
C THR A 100 10.42 5.49 -22.85
N SER A 101 10.21 6.67 -23.43
CA SER A 101 8.89 7.31 -23.52
C SER A 101 8.25 7.38 -24.92
N MET A 102 8.70 6.62 -25.92
CA MET A 102 8.07 6.60 -27.26
C MET A 102 6.95 5.54 -27.37
N PRO A 103 5.67 5.92 -27.57
CA PRO A 103 4.56 4.97 -27.73
C PRO A 103 4.37 4.58 -29.21
N SER A 104 4.29 3.28 -29.49
CA SER A 104 3.81 2.76 -30.78
C SER A 104 2.28 2.76 -30.83
N MET A 105 1.72 3.10 -32.00
CA MET A 105 0.32 3.39 -32.33
C MET A 105 -0.72 2.29 -31.98
N TYR A 106 -1.92 2.76 -31.59
CA TYR A 106 -3.19 2.05 -31.36
C TYR A 106 -3.75 1.27 -32.59
N PRO A 107 -4.84 0.46 -32.44
CA PRO A 107 -6.19 1.05 -32.57
C PRO A 107 -7.27 0.59 -31.55
N ALA A 108 -8.08 1.59 -31.16
CA ALA A 108 -9.53 1.64 -30.87
C ALA A 108 -10.16 0.88 -29.67
N ALA A 109 -10.88 1.66 -28.84
CA ALA A 109 -11.76 1.26 -27.74
C ALA A 109 -13.10 0.64 -28.21
N PRO A 110 -13.97 0.12 -27.29
CA PRO A 110 -14.91 1.04 -26.64
C PRO A 110 -15.20 0.78 -25.13
N GLN A 111 -15.27 1.91 -24.42
CA GLN A 111 -16.20 2.30 -23.34
C GLN A 111 -16.75 1.27 -22.34
N GLY A 112 -16.33 1.45 -21.08
CA GLY A 112 -16.99 0.94 -19.87
C GLY A 112 -16.04 1.06 -18.68
N GLY A 113 -16.30 2.00 -17.77
CA GLY A 113 -15.32 2.48 -16.80
C GLY A 113 -14.83 1.46 -15.78
N MET A 114 -13.55 1.55 -15.44
CA MET A 114 -12.96 1.46 -14.10
C MET A 114 -11.62 2.21 -14.16
N ALA A 115 -11.27 2.89 -13.08
CA ALA A 115 -9.99 3.59 -12.93
C ALA A 115 -8.83 2.60 -13.13
N ALA A 116 -8.23 2.62 -14.32
CA ALA A 116 -7.00 1.91 -14.60
C ALA A 116 -5.87 2.66 -13.87
N LEU A 117 -5.39 2.04 -12.80
CA LEU A 117 -4.17 2.44 -12.12
C LEU A 117 -3.04 2.47 -13.15
N ASN A 118 -2.47 3.66 -13.33
CA ASN A 118 -1.28 3.90 -14.13
C ASN A 118 -0.07 3.24 -13.44
N MET A 119 0.04 1.92 -13.56
CA MET A 119 1.22 1.19 -13.13
C MET A 119 2.28 1.38 -14.21
N SER A 120 3.21 2.31 -13.98
CA SER A 120 4.46 2.39 -14.72
C SER A 120 5.08 0.99 -14.80
N LEU A 121 5.55 0.61 -16.00
CA LEU A 121 6.42 -0.54 -16.26
C LEU A 121 7.80 -0.35 -15.58
N GLY A 122 7.81 -0.16 -14.27
CA GLY A 122 8.98 -0.25 -13.40
C GLY A 122 9.20 -1.71 -13.00
N MET A 123 10.46 -2.11 -12.83
CA MET A 123 10.84 -3.46 -12.40
C MET A 123 10.04 -3.87 -11.15
N VAL A 124 9.13 -4.84 -11.31
CA VAL A 124 8.35 -5.36 -10.17
C VAL A 124 9.29 -6.14 -9.26
N THR A 125 9.46 -5.68 -8.02
CA THR A 125 10.23 -6.43 -7.02
C THR A 125 9.51 -7.75 -6.72
N PRO A 126 10.15 -8.91 -6.93
CA PRO A 126 9.50 -10.18 -6.68
C PRO A 126 9.25 -10.38 -5.18
N VAL A 127 8.08 -10.91 -4.84
CA VAL A 127 7.73 -11.26 -3.45
C VAL A 127 8.67 -12.34 -2.92
N ASN A 128 8.93 -13.36 -3.74
CA ASN A 128 9.90 -14.39 -3.47
C ASN A 128 11.23 -14.08 -4.16
N ASP A 129 12.13 -13.42 -3.43
CA ASP A 129 13.47 -13.03 -3.86
C ASP A 129 14.58 -13.94 -3.31
N LEU A 130 14.23 -15.00 -2.56
CA LEU A 130 15.19 -15.94 -1.98
C LEU A 130 15.84 -16.79 -3.08
N ARG A 131 17.05 -16.40 -3.52
CA ARG A 131 17.85 -17.12 -4.54
C ARG A 131 19.24 -17.46 -4.02
N GLY A 132 19.86 -18.49 -4.61
CA GLY A 132 21.27 -18.82 -4.36
C GLY A 132 21.62 -19.01 -2.87
N SER A 133 22.60 -18.25 -2.38
CA SER A 133 23.08 -18.28 -1.00
C SER A 133 22.02 -17.94 0.04
N ASP A 134 21.09 -17.03 -0.27
CA ASP A 134 20.01 -16.61 0.65
C ASP A 134 18.93 -17.68 0.77
N SER A 135 18.85 -18.60 -0.19
CA SER A 135 18.08 -19.82 -0.02
C SER A 135 18.82 -20.79 0.90
N ILE A 136 20.16 -20.80 0.98
CA ILE A 136 20.86 -21.79 1.81
C ILE A 136 20.80 -21.41 3.30
N SER A 137 20.60 -20.13 3.64
CA SER A 137 20.60 -19.63 5.02
C SER A 137 19.38 -20.02 5.86
N TYR A 138 18.25 -20.34 5.24
CA TYR A 138 17.00 -20.65 5.95
C TYR A 138 16.58 -22.11 5.78
N ASP A 139 15.96 -22.70 6.79
CA ASP A 139 15.33 -24.01 6.66
C ASP A 139 14.10 -23.94 5.73
N LYS A 140 13.67 -25.09 5.22
CA LYS A 140 12.56 -25.16 4.26
C LYS A 140 11.25 -24.60 4.83
N GLY A 141 11.00 -24.75 6.13
CA GLY A 141 9.82 -24.24 6.81
C GLY A 141 9.85 -22.71 6.91
N GLU A 142 10.97 -22.15 7.39
CA GLU A 142 11.14 -20.69 7.47
C GLU A 142 11.01 -20.01 6.11
N LYS A 143 11.61 -20.58 5.04
CA LYS A 143 11.47 -20.01 3.68
C LYS A 143 10.01 -19.89 3.26
N LEU A 144 9.23 -20.96 3.47
CA LEU A 144 7.83 -20.96 3.09
C LEU A 144 7.05 -19.89 3.86
N LEU A 145 7.32 -19.75 5.16
CA LEU A 145 6.68 -18.74 5.99
C LEU A 145 7.10 -17.31 5.59
N ARG A 146 8.37 -17.08 5.23
CA ARG A 146 8.84 -15.80 4.69
C ARG A 146 8.11 -15.44 3.40
N CYS A 147 7.98 -16.38 2.47
CA CYS A 147 7.23 -16.15 1.22
C CYS A 147 5.75 -15.87 1.48
N LYS A 148 5.09 -16.67 2.32
CA LYS A 148 3.66 -16.49 2.65
C LYS A 148 3.40 -15.16 3.35
N LEU A 149 4.24 -14.80 4.33
CA LEU A 149 4.09 -13.54 5.06
C LEU A 149 4.37 -12.34 4.14
N ALA A 150 5.42 -12.39 3.31
CA ALA A 150 5.69 -11.34 2.33
C ALA A 150 4.54 -11.18 1.33
N ALA A 151 3.96 -12.29 0.85
CA ALA A 151 2.79 -12.25 -0.02
C ALA A 151 1.57 -11.64 0.69
N PHE A 152 1.36 -11.95 1.97
CA PHE A 152 0.30 -11.32 2.75
C PHE A 152 0.52 -9.81 2.87
N TYR A 153 1.72 -9.32 3.19
CA TYR A 153 1.99 -7.88 3.18
C TYR A 153 1.60 -7.23 1.84
N ARG A 154 1.96 -7.87 0.71
CA ARG A 154 1.59 -7.39 -0.64
C ARG A 154 0.09 -7.41 -0.90
N LEU A 155 -0.63 -8.43 -0.43
CA LEU A 155 -2.09 -8.48 -0.52
C LEU A 155 -2.75 -7.39 0.33
N ALA A 156 -2.25 -7.15 1.55
CA ALA A 156 -2.75 -6.10 2.42
C ALA A 156 -2.58 -4.72 1.79
N ASP A 157 -1.47 -4.47 1.09
CA ASP A 157 -1.29 -3.26 0.30
C ASP A 157 -2.27 -3.18 -0.88
N LEU A 158 -2.40 -4.26 -1.65
CA LEU A 158 -3.31 -4.35 -2.81
C LEU A 158 -4.78 -4.10 -2.42
N PHE A 159 -5.19 -4.55 -1.24
CA PHE A 159 -6.54 -4.31 -0.71
C PHE A 159 -6.69 -2.95 0.00
N GLY A 160 -5.64 -2.13 0.05
CA GLY A 160 -5.67 -0.82 0.68
C GLY A 160 -5.80 -0.87 2.20
N TRP A 161 -5.29 -1.93 2.84
CA TRP A 161 -5.26 -2.07 4.30
C TRP A 161 -3.97 -1.54 4.92
N SER A 162 -2.99 -1.16 4.13
CA SER A 162 -1.74 -0.58 4.60
C SER A 162 -1.99 0.82 5.19
N GLU A 163 -1.47 1.07 6.39
CA GLU A 163 -1.43 2.39 6.99
C GLU A 163 0.03 2.84 7.09
N LEU A 164 0.52 3.46 6.01
CA LEU A 164 1.91 3.89 5.89
C LEU A 164 2.88 2.76 6.30
N ILE A 165 3.59 2.94 7.42
CA ILE A 165 4.60 2.01 7.96
C ILE A 165 4.20 1.41 9.31
N TYR A 166 2.94 1.56 9.74
CA TYR A 166 2.55 1.35 11.14
C TYR A 166 1.86 0.03 11.46
N ASN A 167 1.20 -0.63 10.52
CA ASN A 167 0.54 -1.92 10.79
C ASN A 167 1.56 -3.06 10.94
N HIS A 168 1.18 -4.17 11.59
CA HIS A 168 2.07 -5.32 11.79
C HIS A 168 1.40 -6.67 11.49
N LEU A 169 2.10 -7.51 10.74
CA LEU A 169 1.75 -8.92 10.54
C LEU A 169 2.93 -9.77 11.01
N THR A 170 2.67 -10.75 11.87
CA THR A 170 3.72 -11.64 12.38
C THR A 170 3.40 -13.09 12.12
N VAL A 171 4.44 -13.90 11.92
CA VAL A 171 4.29 -15.36 11.90
C VAL A 171 5.37 -16.04 12.75
N ARG A 172 4.95 -17.01 13.57
CA ARG A 172 5.81 -17.87 14.39
C ARG A 172 6.48 -18.91 13.50
N VAL A 173 7.80 -18.92 13.48
CA VAL A 173 8.62 -19.84 12.67
C VAL A 173 8.87 -21.14 13.44
N ASN A 174 9.24 -21.01 14.71
CA ASN A 174 9.57 -22.13 15.57
C ASN A 174 8.92 -21.92 16.94
N SER A 175 8.05 -22.86 17.35
CA SER A 175 7.36 -22.81 18.64
C SER A 175 8.28 -23.08 19.83
N ASP A 176 9.33 -23.89 19.67
CA ASP A 176 10.22 -24.25 20.78
C ASP A 176 11.17 -23.11 21.13
N GLN A 177 11.47 -22.24 20.17
CA GLN A 177 12.39 -21.12 20.31
C GLN A 177 11.71 -19.75 20.35
N GLU A 178 10.38 -19.71 20.27
CA GLU A 178 9.56 -18.49 20.20
C GLU A 178 10.14 -17.44 19.24
N ARG A 179 10.38 -17.88 17.99
CA ARG A 179 10.91 -17.01 16.93
C ARG A 179 9.80 -16.56 15.99
N PHE A 180 9.79 -15.28 15.65
CA PHE A 180 8.74 -14.65 14.84
C PHE A 180 9.34 -13.87 13.67
N LEU A 181 8.66 -13.86 12.53
CA LEU A 181 8.97 -12.97 11.41
C LEU A 181 8.06 -11.75 11.44
N ILE A 182 8.61 -10.59 11.13
CA ILE A 182 7.90 -9.31 11.04
C ILE A 182 8.52 -8.43 9.94
N VAL A 183 7.74 -7.47 9.43
CA VAL A 183 8.27 -6.43 8.53
C VAL A 183 9.30 -5.56 9.28
N PRO A 184 10.44 -5.23 8.64
CA PRO A 184 11.33 -4.20 9.17
C PRO A 184 10.64 -2.83 9.22
N PHE A 185 10.86 -2.10 10.31
CA PHE A 185 10.24 -0.79 10.50
C PHE A 185 10.83 0.24 9.52
N GLY A 186 9.95 0.83 8.71
CA GLY A 186 10.29 1.83 7.69
C GLY A 186 9.97 1.41 6.26
N LEU A 187 9.69 0.13 5.99
CA LEU A 187 9.23 -0.31 4.68
C LEU A 187 7.71 -0.15 4.55
N LEU A 188 7.28 0.25 3.35
CA LEU A 188 5.89 0.11 2.92
C LEU A 188 5.59 -1.37 2.64
N TYR A 189 4.31 -1.74 2.74
CA TYR A 189 3.88 -3.11 2.48
C TYR A 189 4.12 -3.53 1.01
N SER A 190 4.08 -2.56 0.10
CA SER A 190 4.44 -2.71 -1.32
C SER A 190 5.93 -2.95 -1.57
N GLU A 191 6.81 -2.82 -0.57
CA GLU A 191 8.25 -3.04 -0.71
C GLU A 191 8.69 -4.39 -0.13
N VAL A 192 7.84 -5.04 0.67
CA VAL A 192 8.20 -6.24 1.42
C VAL A 192 8.51 -7.41 0.49
N THR A 193 9.63 -8.08 0.76
CA THR A 193 10.05 -9.34 0.13
C THR A 193 10.35 -10.40 1.19
N ALA A 194 10.42 -11.67 0.77
CA ALA A 194 10.75 -12.78 1.67
C ALA A 194 12.12 -12.62 2.35
N SER A 195 13.13 -12.09 1.65
CA SER A 195 14.46 -11.81 2.21
C SER A 195 14.46 -10.61 3.16
N SER A 196 13.62 -9.61 2.93
CA SER A 196 13.57 -8.37 3.74
C SER A 196 13.01 -8.56 5.16
N LEU A 197 12.25 -9.63 5.39
CA LEU A 197 11.63 -9.91 6.68
C LEU A 197 12.69 -10.14 7.76
N VAL A 198 12.44 -9.59 8.95
CA VAL A 198 13.32 -9.70 10.12
C VAL A 198 12.79 -10.81 11.04
N LYS A 199 13.69 -11.62 11.60
CA LYS A 199 13.36 -12.60 12.63
C LYS A 199 13.69 -12.04 14.01
N ILE A 200 12.72 -12.09 14.91
CA ILE A 200 12.83 -11.60 16.28
C ILE A 200 12.47 -12.70 17.28
N ASP A 201 12.84 -12.50 18.54
CA ASP A 201 12.37 -13.29 19.67
C ASP A 201 11.12 -12.70 20.34
N LEU A 202 10.62 -13.35 21.40
CA LEU A 202 9.44 -12.90 22.12
C LEU A 202 9.65 -11.54 22.80
N GLN A 203 10.88 -11.15 23.10
CA GLN A 203 11.23 -9.84 23.67
C GLN A 203 11.33 -8.75 22.60
N GLY A 204 11.26 -9.11 21.31
CA GLY A 204 11.39 -8.17 20.19
C GLY A 204 12.84 -7.88 19.80
N GLU A 205 13.80 -8.68 20.29
CA GLU A 205 15.21 -8.56 19.91
C GLU A 205 15.47 -9.26 18.58
N ILE A 206 16.31 -8.64 17.75
CA ILE A 206 16.58 -9.13 16.40
C ILE A 206 17.54 -10.32 16.47
N VAL A 207 17.08 -11.45 15.94
CA VAL A 207 17.82 -12.70 15.82
C VAL A 207 18.44 -12.82 14.43
N ASP A 208 17.72 -12.37 13.42
CA ASP A 208 18.13 -12.37 12.02
C ASP A 208 17.58 -11.13 11.33
N ARG A 209 18.45 -10.37 10.67
CA ARG A 209 18.09 -9.09 10.01
C ARG A 209 17.51 -9.26 8.62
N GLY A 210 17.50 -10.48 8.06
CA GLY A 210 17.20 -10.67 6.65
C GLY A 210 18.20 -9.91 5.76
N SER A 211 17.71 -9.34 4.66
CA SER A 211 18.51 -8.54 3.72
C SER A 211 18.58 -7.05 4.05
N THR A 212 17.99 -6.60 5.16
CA THR A 212 17.85 -5.19 5.51
C THR A 212 18.69 -4.79 6.73
N ASN A 213 19.03 -3.51 6.82
CA ASN A 213 19.68 -2.91 8.00
C ASN A 213 18.69 -2.19 8.92
N LEU A 214 17.40 -2.18 8.56
CA LEU A 214 16.34 -1.55 9.34
C LEU A 214 16.07 -2.32 10.65
N GLY A 215 15.51 -1.61 11.62
CA GLY A 215 15.09 -2.18 12.90
C GLY A 215 13.68 -2.75 12.86
N VAL A 216 13.11 -3.01 14.03
CA VAL A 216 11.72 -3.44 14.21
C VAL A 216 10.98 -2.46 15.12
N ASN A 217 9.68 -2.32 14.93
CA ASN A 217 8.84 -1.52 15.83
C ASN A 217 8.51 -2.35 17.07
N GLN A 218 9.32 -2.21 18.13
CA GLN A 218 9.13 -2.94 19.38
C GLN A 218 7.79 -2.65 20.06
N ALA A 219 7.31 -1.39 19.99
CA ALA A 219 6.02 -1.02 20.56
C ALA A 219 4.88 -1.78 19.87
N GLY A 220 4.88 -1.82 18.53
CA GLY A 220 3.89 -2.58 17.75
C GLY A 220 3.94 -4.09 18.01
N PHE A 221 5.14 -4.65 18.20
CA PHE A 221 5.28 -6.07 18.50
C PHE A 221 4.80 -6.46 19.91
N THR A 222 4.67 -5.50 20.83
CA THR A 222 4.28 -5.81 22.22
C THR A 222 2.90 -6.47 22.30
N LEU A 223 1.92 -5.99 21.51
CA LEU A 223 0.60 -6.62 21.38
C LEU A 223 0.70 -8.07 20.89
N HIS A 224 1.50 -8.30 19.84
CA HIS A 224 1.70 -9.63 19.25
C HIS A 224 2.35 -10.58 20.25
N SER A 225 3.36 -10.12 20.99
CA SER A 225 4.05 -10.91 22.03
C SER A 225 3.08 -11.35 23.14
N ALA A 226 2.18 -10.46 23.58
CA ALA A 226 1.19 -10.76 24.61
C ALA A 226 0.20 -11.84 24.17
N ILE A 227 -0.25 -11.78 22.93
CA ILE A 227 -1.15 -12.77 22.32
C ILE A 227 -0.43 -14.10 22.12
N TYR A 228 0.79 -14.10 21.59
CA TYR A 228 1.56 -15.33 21.39
C TYR A 228 1.87 -16.07 22.68
N ALA A 229 2.15 -15.33 23.77
CA ALA A 229 2.35 -15.90 25.09
C ALA A 229 1.06 -16.51 25.66
N ALA A 230 -0.09 -15.88 25.39
CA ALA A 230 -1.40 -16.38 25.83
C ALA A 230 -1.88 -17.61 25.06
N ARG A 231 -1.55 -17.65 23.77
CA ARG A 231 -2.09 -18.61 22.79
C ARG A 231 -0.96 -19.30 22.02
N PRO A 232 -0.32 -20.33 22.62
CA PRO A 232 0.76 -21.07 21.97
C PRO A 232 0.33 -21.81 20.69
N ASP A 233 -0.97 -22.04 20.51
CA ASP A 233 -1.55 -22.63 19.30
C ASP A 233 -1.50 -21.69 18.09
N ILE A 234 -1.45 -20.38 18.32
CA ILE A 234 -1.47 -19.37 17.25
C ILE A 234 -0.09 -19.22 16.62
N LYS A 235 -0.06 -19.24 15.29
CA LYS A 235 1.14 -19.03 14.49
C LYS A 235 1.15 -17.68 13.80
N CYS A 236 0.03 -17.18 13.31
CA CYS A 236 -0.03 -15.90 12.62
C CYS A 236 -0.96 -14.91 13.33
N ILE A 237 -0.51 -13.67 13.46
CA ILE A 237 -1.28 -12.56 14.01
C ILE A 237 -1.23 -11.41 13.03
N VAL A 238 -2.38 -10.80 12.79
CA VAL A 238 -2.53 -9.66 11.88
C VAL A 238 -3.15 -8.52 12.67
N HIS A 239 -2.52 -7.35 12.65
CA HIS A 239 -3.06 -6.13 13.22
C HIS A 239 -3.08 -5.03 12.17
N ILE A 240 -4.27 -4.49 11.89
CA ILE A 240 -4.46 -3.46 10.86
C ILE A 240 -5.44 -2.37 11.30
N HIS A 241 -5.24 -1.18 10.74
CA HIS A 241 -6.10 -0.01 10.91
C HIS A 241 -6.76 0.38 9.58
N THR A 242 -7.93 -0.17 9.33
CA THR A 242 -8.79 0.30 8.23
C THR A 242 -9.77 1.33 8.74
N ALA A 243 -10.15 2.31 7.91
CA ALA A 243 -11.12 3.34 8.31
C ALA A 243 -12.46 2.73 8.78
N ALA A 244 -12.93 1.69 8.09
CA ALA A 244 -14.13 0.97 8.49
C ALA A 244 -13.95 0.19 9.80
N GLY A 245 -12.80 -0.48 9.98
CA GLY A 245 -12.47 -1.17 11.22
C GLY A 245 -12.39 -0.25 12.42
N ALA A 246 -11.69 0.89 12.28
CA ALA A 246 -11.61 1.93 13.29
C ALA A 246 -13.01 2.49 13.63
N ALA A 247 -13.84 2.77 12.62
CA ALA A 247 -15.20 3.25 12.83
C ALA A 247 -16.04 2.25 13.64
N VAL A 248 -16.07 0.97 13.26
CA VAL A 248 -16.82 -0.07 14.00
C VAL A 248 -16.26 -0.28 15.41
N SER A 249 -14.94 -0.24 15.58
CA SER A 249 -14.31 -0.35 16.90
C SER A 249 -14.76 0.75 17.88
N ALA A 250 -15.11 1.92 17.37
CA ALA A 250 -15.59 3.06 18.16
C ALA A 250 -17.12 3.02 18.41
N MET A 251 -17.86 2.12 17.74
CA MET A 251 -19.31 1.99 17.93
C MET A 251 -19.64 1.24 19.22
N LYS A 252 -20.58 1.77 20.02
CA LYS A 252 -21.08 1.07 21.21
C LYS A 252 -21.62 -0.33 20.90
N CYS A 253 -22.27 -0.49 19.75
CA CYS A 253 -22.82 -1.76 19.31
C CYS A 253 -21.76 -2.77 18.83
N GLY A 254 -20.50 -2.35 18.65
CA GLY A 254 -19.45 -3.21 18.09
C GLY A 254 -19.83 -3.71 16.69
N LEU A 255 -19.29 -4.88 16.31
CA LEU A 255 -19.66 -5.61 15.10
C LEU A 255 -21.01 -6.32 15.28
N LEU A 256 -21.94 -6.04 14.37
CA LEU A 256 -23.29 -6.54 14.33
C LEU A 256 -23.40 -7.76 13.40
N PRO A 257 -24.24 -8.76 13.72
CA PRO A 257 -24.46 -9.94 12.89
C PRO A 257 -25.38 -9.63 11.70
N ILE A 258 -24.94 -8.79 10.76
CA ILE A 258 -25.78 -8.31 9.64
C ILE A 258 -25.35 -8.86 8.27
N SER A 259 -24.25 -9.58 8.21
CA SER A 259 -23.74 -10.18 6.97
C SER A 259 -23.14 -11.57 7.22
N PRO A 260 -23.07 -12.45 6.20
CA PRO A 260 -22.40 -13.74 6.31
C PRO A 260 -20.93 -13.63 6.73
N GLU A 261 -20.24 -12.56 6.32
CA GLU A 261 -18.86 -12.26 6.70
C GLU A 261 -18.74 -11.94 8.19
N ALA A 262 -19.74 -11.28 8.80
CA ALA A 262 -19.76 -11.08 10.25
C ALA A 262 -20.00 -12.39 11.01
N LEU A 263 -20.88 -13.26 10.47
CA LEU A 263 -21.20 -14.55 11.08
C LEU A 263 -20.05 -15.57 10.96
N SER A 264 -19.24 -15.49 9.90
CA SER A 264 -18.11 -16.41 9.67
C SER A 264 -16.98 -16.26 10.70
N LEU A 265 -16.90 -15.11 11.37
CA LEU A 265 -15.88 -14.83 12.39
C LEU A 265 -16.10 -15.61 13.70
N GLY A 266 -17.32 -16.11 13.92
CA GLY A 266 -17.68 -16.77 15.17
C GLY A 266 -17.63 -15.81 16.37
N GLU A 267 -16.85 -16.16 17.38
CA GLU A 267 -16.71 -15.36 18.60
C GLU A 267 -15.78 -14.16 18.38
N VAL A 268 -16.31 -12.95 18.53
CA VAL A 268 -15.57 -11.68 18.41
C VAL A 268 -15.30 -11.11 19.81
N SER A 269 -14.02 -11.04 20.17
CA SER A 269 -13.58 -10.44 21.43
C SER A 269 -13.37 -8.93 21.29
N TYR A 270 -13.45 -8.22 22.41
CA TYR A 270 -13.18 -6.77 22.48
C TYR A 270 -12.15 -6.45 23.55
N HIS A 271 -11.32 -5.45 23.28
CA HIS A 271 -10.41 -4.87 24.27
C HIS A 271 -10.57 -3.35 24.28
N ASP A 272 -10.74 -2.77 25.46
CA ASP A 272 -10.92 -1.33 25.65
C ASP A 272 -9.59 -0.60 25.47
N TYR A 273 -9.64 0.67 25.04
CA TYR A 273 -8.44 1.45 24.76
C TYR A 273 -7.76 1.93 26.04
N HIS A 274 -6.51 1.54 26.27
CA HIS A 274 -5.70 1.99 27.42
C HIS A 274 -4.52 2.88 27.03
N GLY A 275 -4.35 3.17 25.73
CA GLY A 275 -3.24 3.96 25.19
C GLY A 275 -2.51 3.22 24.07
N ILE A 276 -1.28 3.66 23.78
CA ILE A 276 -0.42 3.07 22.73
C ILE A 276 0.54 2.03 23.32
N LEU A 277 0.90 2.19 24.61
CA LEU A 277 1.88 1.32 25.26
C LEU A 277 1.16 0.22 26.00
N VAL A 278 1.49 -1.03 25.65
CA VAL A 278 0.98 -2.23 26.32
C VAL A 278 1.86 -2.57 27.51
N ASP A 279 1.40 -2.21 28.71
CA ASP A 279 2.05 -2.59 29.97
C ASP A 279 1.69 -4.03 30.39
N ASP A 280 2.34 -4.53 31.46
CA ASP A 280 2.13 -5.91 31.91
C ASP A 280 0.69 -6.19 32.38
N GLU A 281 -0.04 -5.18 32.86
CA GLU A 281 -1.42 -5.31 33.29
C GLU A 281 -2.35 -5.42 32.07
N GLU A 282 -2.13 -4.59 31.05
CA GLU A 282 -2.83 -4.62 29.76
C GLU A 282 -2.58 -5.93 29.04
N ARG A 283 -1.35 -6.49 29.11
CA ARG A 283 -1.05 -7.82 28.57
C ARG A 283 -2.03 -8.85 29.12
N VAL A 284 -2.13 -8.97 30.45
CA VAL A 284 -3.03 -9.94 31.11
C VAL A 284 -4.49 -9.72 30.69
N LEU A 285 -4.91 -8.46 30.55
CA LEU A 285 -6.28 -8.14 30.12
C LEU A 285 -6.54 -8.54 28.67
N ILE A 286 -5.59 -8.34 27.76
CA ILE A 286 -5.68 -8.80 26.36
C ILE A 286 -5.83 -10.32 26.32
N GLN A 287 -5.03 -11.06 27.11
CA GLN A 287 -5.12 -12.53 27.15
C GLN A 287 -6.52 -12.98 27.62
N LYS A 288 -7.02 -12.34 28.67
CA LYS A 288 -8.36 -12.64 29.21
C LYS A 288 -9.47 -12.33 28.20
N ASN A 289 -9.38 -11.21 27.51
CA ASN A 289 -10.39 -10.76 26.56
C ASN A 289 -10.41 -11.62 25.29
N LEU A 290 -9.24 -11.98 24.75
CA LEU A 290 -9.15 -12.86 23.58
C LEU A 290 -9.66 -14.27 23.91
N GLY A 291 -9.36 -14.77 25.10
CA GLY A 291 -9.78 -16.09 25.54
C GLY A 291 -9.20 -17.23 24.70
N ALA A 292 -9.73 -18.43 24.91
CA ALA A 292 -9.16 -19.66 24.36
C ALA A 292 -9.63 -20.01 22.93
N LYS A 293 -10.72 -19.39 22.46
CA LYS A 293 -11.40 -19.79 21.22
C LYS A 293 -11.53 -18.70 20.18
N SER A 294 -11.62 -17.43 20.59
CA SER A 294 -11.78 -16.34 19.64
C SER A 294 -10.60 -16.28 18.68
N LYS A 295 -10.91 -16.00 17.41
CA LYS A 295 -9.96 -15.80 16.32
C LYS A 295 -9.85 -14.32 15.92
N VAL A 296 -10.68 -13.45 16.53
CA VAL A 296 -10.79 -12.04 16.20
C VAL A 296 -10.90 -11.19 17.47
N LEU A 297 -10.08 -10.16 17.56
CA LEU A 297 -10.10 -9.17 18.62
C LEU A 297 -10.27 -7.77 18.02
N ILE A 298 -11.33 -7.07 18.43
CA ILE A 298 -11.53 -5.66 18.09
C ILE A 298 -10.96 -4.81 19.22
N LEU A 299 -9.95 -4.00 18.90
CA LEU A 299 -9.39 -3.02 19.81
C LEU A 299 -10.23 -1.75 19.70
N ARG A 300 -11.01 -1.45 20.74
CA ARG A 300 -11.90 -0.29 20.80
C ARG A 300 -11.12 0.98 20.47
N ASN A 301 -11.68 1.82 19.61
CA ASN A 301 -11.07 3.09 19.18
C ASN A 301 -9.68 2.99 18.54
N HIS A 302 -9.26 1.80 18.10
CA HIS A 302 -7.91 1.57 17.57
C HIS A 302 -7.94 0.81 16.26
N GLY A 303 -8.32 -0.47 16.28
CA GLY A 303 -8.08 -1.33 15.13
C GLY A 303 -8.61 -2.74 15.24
N LEU A 304 -8.21 -3.54 14.26
CA LEU A 304 -8.64 -4.91 14.10
C LEU A 304 -7.45 -5.85 14.30
N VAL A 305 -7.71 -6.97 14.96
CA VAL A 305 -6.74 -8.06 15.15
C VAL A 305 -7.38 -9.38 14.75
N SER A 306 -6.68 -10.19 13.97
CA SER A 306 -7.03 -11.60 13.74
C SER A 306 -5.87 -12.51 14.12
N VAL A 307 -6.21 -13.75 14.48
CA VAL A 307 -5.23 -14.79 14.82
C VAL A 307 -5.54 -16.09 14.06
N GLY A 308 -4.50 -16.83 13.71
CA GLY A 308 -4.62 -18.12 13.03
C GLY A 308 -3.50 -19.11 13.37
N GLU A 309 -3.81 -20.39 13.28
CA GLU A 309 -2.86 -21.51 13.36
C GLU A 309 -2.02 -21.61 12.06
N THR A 310 -2.49 -20.97 10.99
CA THR A 310 -1.78 -20.79 9.72
C THR A 310 -1.87 -19.33 9.26
N VAL A 311 -1.06 -18.95 8.26
CA VAL A 311 -1.09 -17.59 7.68
C VAL A 311 -2.41 -17.37 6.95
N GLU A 312 -2.88 -18.40 6.27
CA GLU A 312 -4.12 -18.46 5.49
C GLU A 312 -5.35 -18.30 6.38
N GLU A 313 -5.37 -18.94 7.55
CA GLU A 313 -6.47 -18.80 8.51
C GLU A 313 -6.53 -17.36 9.06
N ALA A 314 -5.39 -16.77 9.44
CA ALA A 314 -5.34 -15.39 9.91
C ALA A 314 -5.78 -14.40 8.82
N PHE A 315 -5.37 -14.64 7.57
CA PHE A 315 -5.81 -13.90 6.40
C PHE A 315 -7.33 -13.99 6.20
N TYR A 316 -7.89 -15.20 6.27
CA TYR A 316 -9.33 -15.42 6.13
C TYR A 316 -10.13 -14.60 7.15
N TYR A 317 -9.75 -14.64 8.43
CA TYR A 317 -10.46 -13.90 9.46
C TYR A 317 -10.31 -12.38 9.31
N ILE A 318 -9.12 -11.87 8.99
CA ILE A 318 -8.96 -10.41 8.83
C ILE A 318 -9.73 -9.90 7.61
N HIS A 319 -9.72 -10.65 6.50
CA HIS A 319 -10.43 -10.28 5.28
C HIS A 319 -11.94 -10.19 5.51
N ASN A 320 -12.51 -11.21 6.14
CA ASN A 320 -13.94 -11.22 6.49
C ASN A 320 -14.28 -10.12 7.50
N LEU A 321 -13.39 -9.86 8.47
CA LEU A 321 -13.61 -8.81 9.48
C LEU A 321 -13.62 -7.42 8.87
N VAL A 322 -12.66 -7.09 7.99
CA VAL A 322 -12.65 -5.81 7.28
C VAL A 322 -13.90 -5.65 6.44
N THR A 323 -14.27 -6.70 5.69
CA THR A 323 -15.46 -6.69 4.83
C THR A 323 -16.74 -6.51 5.66
N ALA A 324 -16.88 -7.21 6.78
CA ALA A 324 -18.00 -7.08 7.70
C ALA A 324 -18.09 -5.66 8.28
N CYS A 325 -16.96 -5.05 8.66
CA CYS A 325 -16.93 -3.68 9.13
C CYS A 325 -17.37 -2.69 8.05
N GLU A 326 -16.89 -2.87 6.83
CA GLU A 326 -17.28 -2.04 5.68
C GLU A 326 -18.78 -2.13 5.37
N ILE A 327 -19.34 -3.35 5.36
CA ILE A 327 -20.78 -3.57 5.18
C ILE A 327 -21.55 -2.86 6.28
N GLN A 328 -21.13 -2.98 7.53
CA GLN A 328 -21.79 -2.33 8.66
C GLN A 328 -21.79 -0.82 8.58
N VAL A 329 -20.64 -0.19 8.27
CA VAL A 329 -20.56 1.26 8.15
C VAL A 329 -21.50 1.77 7.05
N ARG A 330 -21.49 1.14 5.87
CA ARG A 330 -22.36 1.53 4.75
C ARG A 330 -23.84 1.28 5.04
N THR A 331 -24.16 0.16 5.70
CA THR A 331 -25.53 -0.19 6.08
C THR A 331 -26.08 0.76 7.15
N LEU A 332 -25.32 1.06 8.20
CA LEU A 332 -25.75 2.00 9.25
C LEU A 332 -25.96 3.41 8.70
N ALA A 333 -25.07 3.87 7.81
CA ALA A 333 -25.19 5.17 7.17
C ALA A 333 -26.46 5.28 6.31
N SER A 334 -26.86 4.20 5.63
CA SER A 334 -28.05 4.19 4.76
C SER A 334 -29.35 3.92 5.52
N ALA A 335 -29.31 3.09 6.56
CA ALA A 335 -30.49 2.73 7.36
C ALA A 335 -30.86 3.75 8.43
N GLY A 336 -29.97 4.70 8.74
CA GLY A 336 -30.21 5.73 9.77
C GLY A 336 -30.04 5.23 11.21
N GLY A 337 -29.27 4.16 11.41
CA GLY A 337 -28.98 3.61 12.74
C GLY A 337 -29.23 2.10 12.87
N PRO A 338 -28.82 1.49 14.00
CA PRO A 338 -28.88 0.05 14.22
C PRO A 338 -30.31 -0.49 14.39
N ASP A 339 -31.25 0.34 14.86
CA ASP A 339 -32.63 -0.07 15.14
C ASP A 339 -33.44 -0.41 13.87
N ASN A 340 -32.98 0.06 12.71
CA ASN A 340 -33.60 -0.20 11.41
C ASN A 340 -32.99 -1.42 10.69
N LEU A 341 -32.12 -2.18 11.35
CA LEU A 341 -31.41 -3.29 10.75
C LEU A 341 -32.10 -4.63 11.00
N VAL A 342 -32.09 -5.48 9.98
CA VAL A 342 -32.45 -6.89 10.12
C VAL A 342 -31.21 -7.66 10.56
N MET A 343 -31.19 -8.08 11.83
CA MET A 343 -30.11 -8.89 12.39
C MET A 343 -30.27 -10.34 11.93
N LEU A 344 -29.16 -10.96 11.53
CA LEU A 344 -29.10 -12.39 11.24
C LEU A 344 -29.00 -13.18 12.55
N ASP A 345 -29.56 -14.38 12.53
CA ASP A 345 -29.46 -15.34 13.64
C ASP A 345 -28.17 -16.16 13.49
N PRO A 346 -27.17 -15.99 14.39
CA PRO A 346 -25.92 -16.72 14.30
C PRO A 346 -26.09 -18.24 14.36
N SER A 347 -27.15 -18.75 15.00
CA SER A 347 -27.40 -20.19 15.09
C SER A 347 -27.78 -20.84 13.75
N LYS A 348 -28.26 -20.04 12.79
CA LYS A 348 -28.59 -20.49 11.43
C LYS A 348 -27.38 -20.50 10.51
N TYR A 349 -26.28 -19.87 10.91
CA TYR A 349 -25.04 -19.91 10.16
C TYR A 349 -24.44 -21.30 10.23
N LYS A 350 -24.53 -22.04 9.12
CA LYS A 350 -23.83 -23.30 8.96
C LYS A 350 -22.43 -22.99 8.46
N SER A 351 -21.48 -22.92 9.39
CA SER A 351 -20.06 -22.90 9.03
C SER A 351 -19.79 -24.08 8.09
N ARG A 352 -19.09 -23.85 6.98
CA ARG A 352 -18.69 -24.92 6.07
C ARG A 352 -17.92 -25.95 6.91
N PRO A 353 -18.47 -27.16 7.13
CA PRO A 353 -17.87 -28.04 8.11
C PRO A 353 -16.48 -28.48 7.61
N CYS A 354 -15.48 -28.41 8.49
CA CYS A 354 -14.26 -29.17 8.35
C CYS A 354 -14.63 -30.65 8.54
N VAL A 355 -15.25 -31.29 7.55
CA VAL A 355 -15.63 -32.70 7.63
C VAL A 355 -14.37 -33.54 7.40
N PRO A 356 -13.94 -34.41 8.33
CA PRO A 356 -13.28 -35.64 7.94
C PRO A 356 -14.37 -36.53 7.34
N GLU A 357 -14.35 -36.75 6.01
CA GLU A 357 -15.22 -37.75 5.42
C GLU A 357 -14.99 -39.11 6.09
N PRO A 358 -16.04 -39.91 6.30
CA PRO A 358 -15.84 -41.30 6.67
C PRO A 358 -15.05 -42.00 5.55
N ALA A 359 -14.10 -42.86 5.92
CA ALA A 359 -13.35 -43.66 4.97
C ALA A 359 -14.32 -44.45 4.07
N GLY A 360 -14.51 -44.01 2.83
CA GLY A 360 -15.49 -44.60 1.91
C GLY A 360 -15.20 -44.21 0.45
N ASP A 361 -14.60 -45.17 -0.26
CA ASP A 361 -14.40 -45.32 -1.70
C ASP A 361 -13.83 -44.14 -2.53
N GLY A 362 -12.60 -44.37 -3.01
CA GLY A 362 -11.87 -43.48 -3.88
C GLY A 362 -12.56 -43.24 -5.22
N SER A 363 -12.95 -41.99 -5.47
CA SER A 363 -13.10 -41.46 -6.84
C SER A 363 -13.10 -39.93 -6.96
N SER A 364 -13.00 -39.15 -5.88
CA SER A 364 -12.88 -37.69 -5.95
C SER A 364 -11.63 -37.19 -5.23
N ALA A 365 -10.52 -37.07 -5.97
CA ALA A 365 -9.24 -36.55 -5.48
C ALA A 365 -9.26 -35.02 -5.33
N HIS A 366 -10.27 -34.44 -4.69
CA HIS A 366 -10.26 -33.02 -4.36
C HIS A 366 -9.37 -32.78 -3.13
N PRO A 367 -8.40 -31.84 -3.19
CA PRO A 367 -7.58 -31.51 -2.04
C PRO A 367 -8.48 -31.07 -0.87
N LYS A 368 -8.21 -31.61 0.32
CA LYS A 368 -8.87 -31.16 1.55
C LYS A 368 -8.22 -29.84 1.99
N TRP A 369 -8.91 -28.74 1.77
CA TRP A 369 -8.47 -27.40 2.15
C TRP A 369 -8.80 -27.10 3.61
N GLN A 370 -7.84 -26.52 4.33
CA GLN A 370 -8.09 -25.88 5.63
C GLN A 370 -8.69 -24.47 5.43
N ILE A 371 -9.12 -23.84 6.52
CA ILE A 371 -9.74 -22.51 6.50
C ILE A 371 -8.78 -21.51 5.84
N GLY A 372 -9.27 -20.81 4.81
CA GLY A 372 -8.54 -19.77 4.09
C GLY A 372 -7.54 -20.25 3.06
N GLU A 373 -7.18 -21.54 3.01
CA GLU A 373 -6.13 -22.02 2.10
C GLU A 373 -6.55 -21.91 0.63
N GLN A 374 -7.80 -22.24 0.31
CA GLN A 374 -8.29 -22.17 -1.07
C GLN A 374 -8.35 -20.73 -1.58
N GLU A 375 -8.82 -19.81 -0.73
CA GLU A 375 -8.90 -18.37 -1.01
C GLU A 375 -7.50 -17.77 -1.15
N PHE A 376 -6.59 -18.08 -0.22
CA PHE A 376 -5.22 -17.58 -0.24
C PHE A 376 -4.47 -18.08 -1.48
N GLU A 377 -4.59 -19.36 -1.83
CA GLU A 377 -3.98 -19.94 -3.03
C GLU A 377 -4.50 -19.27 -4.33
N ALA A 378 -5.78 -18.87 -4.37
CA ALA A 378 -6.31 -18.10 -5.49
C ALA A 378 -5.66 -16.71 -5.61
N LEU A 379 -5.42 -16.06 -4.48
CA LEU A 379 -4.75 -14.76 -4.42
C LEU A 379 -3.25 -14.86 -4.73
N MET A 380 -2.59 -15.96 -4.38
CA MET A 380 -1.20 -16.23 -4.78
C MET A 380 -1.07 -16.29 -6.30
N ARG A 381 -1.97 -17.00 -6.99
CA ARG A 381 -1.98 -17.02 -8.47
C ARG A 381 -2.15 -15.63 -9.07
N MET A 382 -2.93 -14.76 -8.44
CA MET A 382 -3.07 -13.36 -8.88
C MET A 382 -1.75 -12.59 -8.69
N LEU A 383 -1.07 -12.73 -7.55
CA LEU A 383 0.23 -12.10 -7.32
C LEU A 383 1.30 -12.59 -8.30
N ASP A 384 1.36 -13.89 -8.57
CA ASP A 384 2.32 -14.47 -9.53
C ASP A 384 2.16 -13.87 -10.94
N ASN A 385 0.93 -13.60 -11.35
CA ASN A 385 0.61 -12.95 -12.62
C ASN A 385 0.99 -11.46 -12.65
N LEU A 386 1.00 -10.77 -11.51
CA LEU A 386 1.40 -9.37 -11.41
C LEU A 386 2.93 -9.18 -11.47
N VAL A 387 3.68 -10.20 -11.04
CA VAL A 387 5.15 -10.18 -10.97
C VAL A 387 5.81 -10.77 -12.24
N SER A 388 5.05 -11.46 -13.08
CA SER A 388 5.53 -12.05 -14.33
C SER A 388 5.11 -11.24 -15.56
N PRO A 389 5.89 -10.23 -16.00
CA PRO A 389 5.73 -9.72 -17.36
C PRO A 389 6.20 -10.81 -18.34
N GLN A 390 5.36 -11.12 -19.34
CA GLN A 390 5.76 -11.96 -20.48
C GLN A 390 6.94 -11.35 -21.25
#